data_AF-A0A5D0U962-F1
#
_entry.id   AF-A0A5D0U962-F1
#
_cell.length_a   1.000
_cell.length_b   1.000
_cell.length_c   1.000
_cell.angle_alpha   90.00
_cell.angle_beta   90.00
_cell.angle_gamma   90.00
#
_symmetry.space_group_name_H-M   'P 1'
#
loop_
_entity.id
_entity.type
_entity.pdbx_description
1 polymer ?
#
loop_
_entity_poly.entity_id
_entity_poly.type
_entity_poly.pdbx_seq_one_letter_code
_entity_poly.pdbx_strand_id
1 'polypeptide(L)' 'MVMKHYPAEFKADAVALYRSRPGATIAQIADDLGVNRETLRS' A
#
# COMPACT_ATOMS: atom_id res chain seq x y z
N MET A 1 12.94 3.68 17.99
CA MET A 1 11.79 4.28 17.29
C MET A 1 12.17 4.49 15.82
N VAL A 2 12.17 3.42 15.01
CA VAL A 2 12.40 3.58 13.57
C VAL A 2 11.05 3.98 12.97
N MET A 3 10.87 5.27 12.72
CA MET A 3 9.76 5.74 11.91
C MET A 3 10.03 5.14 10.52
N LYS A 4 9.41 4.00 10.19
CA LYS A 4 9.37 3.47 8.82
C LYS A 4 8.60 4.50 8.01
N HIS A 5 9.31 5.54 7.57
CA HIS A 5 8.77 6.59 6.74
C HIS A 5 8.56 5.97 5.37
N TYR A 6 7.37 5.43 5.15
CA TYR A 6 6.98 4.95 3.82
C TYR A 6 7.07 6.14 2.86
N PRO A 7 7.88 6.05 1.79
CA PRO A 7 8.06 7.15 0.86
C PRO A 7 6.73 7.48 0.17
N ALA A 8 6.58 8.72 -0.32
CA ALA A 8 5.37 9.12 -1.05
C ALA A 8 5.14 8.24 -2.29
N GLU A 9 6.21 7.73 -2.89
CA GLU A 9 6.17 6.74 -3.97
C GLU A 9 5.41 5.47 -3.58
N PHE A 10 5.54 4.99 -2.34
CA PHE A 10 4.83 3.81 -1.87
C PHE A 10 3.30 4.03 -1.84
N LYS A 11 2.88 5.22 -1.40
CA LYS A 11 1.46 5.61 -1.45
C LYS A 11 0.98 5.76 -2.89
N ALA A 12 1.81 6.30 -3.78
CA ALA A 12 1.49 6.45 -5.19
C ALA A 12 1.31 5.09 -5.88
N ASP A 13 2.18 4.13 -5.60
CA ASP A 13 2.11 2.76 -6.13
C ASP A 13 0.84 2.04 -5.67
N ALA A 14 0.53 2.12 -4.36
CA ALA A 14 -0.70 1.58 -3.80
C ALA A 14 -1.96 2.20 -4.42
N VAL A 15 -1.97 3.52 -4.65
CA VAL A 15 -3.09 4.23 -5.30
C VAL A 15 -3.19 3.87 -6.79
N ALA A 16 -2.07 3.71 -7.50
CA ALA A 16 -2.05 3.30 -8.91
C ALA A 16 -2.59 1.88 -9.10
N LEU A 17 -2.25 0.96 -8.18
CA LEU A 17 -2.78 -0.41 -8.16
C LEU A 17 -4.28 -0.44 -7.84
N TYR A 18 -4.72 0.33 -6.84
CA TYR A 18 -6.15 0.45 -6.52
C TYR A 18 -6.95 1.01 -7.70
N ARG A 19 -6.40 2.01 -8.39
CA ARG A 19 -7.04 2.63 -9.54
C ARG A 19 -7.08 1.70 -10.76
N SER A 20 -6.06 0.86 -10.94
CA SER A 20 -6.00 -0.13 -12.03
C SER A 20 -6.93 -1.32 -11.78
N ARG A 21 -7.21 -1.64 -10.51
CA ARG A 21 -8.02 -2.79 -10.11
C ARG A 21 -9.24 -2.32 -9.31
N PRO A 22 -10.34 -1.93 -9.97
CA PRO A 22 -11.60 -1.65 -9.28
C PRO A 22 -12.09 -2.95 -8.60
N GLY A 23 -11.89 -3.04 -7.28
CA GLY A 23 -12.20 -4.23 -6.47
C GLY A 23 -11.00 -4.84 -5.72
N ALA A 24 -9.78 -4.35 -5.94
CA ALA A 24 -8.64 -4.78 -5.13
C ALA A 24 -8.80 -4.31 -3.68
N THR A 25 -8.73 -5.25 -2.75
CA THR A 25 -8.76 -4.95 -1.32
C THR A 25 -7.42 -4.41 -0.85
N ILE A 26 -7.41 -3.59 0.22
CA ILE A 26 -6.18 -3.06 0.83
C ILE A 26 -5.22 -4.20 1.20
N ALA A 27 -5.73 -5.38 1.57
CA ALA A 27 -4.92 -6.56 1.86
C ALA A 27 -4.24 -7.13 0.60
N GLN A 28 -4.94 -7.19 -0.53
CA GLN A 28 -4.33 -7.62 -1.80
C GLN A 28 -3.32 -6.62 -2.33
N ILE A 29 -3.57 -5.31 -2.16
CA ILE A 29 -2.59 -4.28 -2.52
C ILE A 29 -1.38 -4.35 -1.59
N ALA A 30 -1.59 -4.67 -0.32
CA ALA A 30 -0.49 -4.89 0.61
C ALA A 30 0.36 -6.10 0.20
N ASP A 31 -0.29 -7.20 -0.18
CA ASP A 31 0.38 -8.42 -0.65
C ASP A 31 1.15 -8.20 -1.96
N ASP A 32 0.54 -7.50 -2.93
CA ASP A 32 1.12 -7.15 -4.23
C ASP A 32 2.34 -6.20 -4.08
N LEU A 33 2.29 -5.24 -3.14
CA LEU A 33 3.44 -4.39 -2.79
C LEU A 33 4.44 -5.07 -1.83
N GLY A 34 4.15 -6.26 -1.30
CA GLY A 34 5.01 -6.94 -0.32
C GLY A 34 5.11 -6.23 1.05
N VAL A 35 4.06 -5.50 1.44
CA VAL A 35 4.00 -4.73 2.69
C VAL A 35 2.90 -5.21 3.63
N ASN A 36 3.01 -4.86 4.91
CA ASN A 36 1.98 -5.23 5.87
C ASN A 36 0.74 -4.34 5.68
N ARG A 37 -0.46 -4.92 5.60
CA ARG A 37 -1.73 -4.17 5.55
C ARG A 37 -1.88 -3.14 6.68
N GLU A 38 -1.25 -3.37 7.83
CA GLU A 38 -1.24 -2.42 8.95
C GLU A 38 -0.54 -1.10 8.59
N THR A 39 0.43 -1.13 7.68
CA THR A 39 1.18 0.06 7.26
C THR A 39 0.43 0.88 6.22
N LEU A 40 -0.55 0.27 5.53
CA LEU A 40 -1.49 0.98 4.68
C LEU A 40 -2.67 1.57 5.46
N ARG A 41 -2.94 1.07 6.67
CA ARG A 41 -4.01 1.53 7.56
C ARG A 41 -3.56 2.68 8.50
N SER A 42 -2.25 2.87 8.66
CA SER A 42 -1.65 3.78 9.65
C SER A 42 -1.18 5.11 9.06
#